data_AF-V6K4L3-F1
#
_entry.id   AF-V6K4L3-F1
#
_cell.length_a   1.000
_cell.length_b   1.000
_cell.length_c   1.000
_cell.angle_alpha   90.00
_cell.angle_beta   90.00
_cell.angle_gamma   90.00
#
_symmetry.space_group_name_H-M   'P 1'
#
loop_
_entity.id
_entity.type
_entity.pdbx_description
1 polymer ?
#
loop_
_entity_poly.entity_id
_entity_poly.type
_entity_poly.pdbx_seq_one_letter_code
_entity_poly.pdbx_strand_id
1 'polypeptide(L)'
;MTFGDTLTAEALRTGQRVTRASAPPGIVRLAITLPDGATQHFERPTAGGSADWRATELEGPGSGFVFDEPITAEWGRGLDTVAATAP
;
A
#
# COMPACT_ATOMS: atom_id res chain seq x y z
N MET A 1 16.02 -6.06 -1.21
CA MET A 1 14.71 -5.51 -1.62
C MET A 1 13.79 -6.70 -1.80
N THR A 2 12.71 -6.77 -1.01
CA THR A 2 11.67 -7.81 -1.12
C THR A 2 10.74 -7.51 -2.30
N PHE A 3 9.85 -8.44 -2.63
CA PHE A 3 8.81 -8.18 -3.62
C PHE A 3 7.87 -7.06 -3.14
N GLY A 4 7.44 -7.09 -1.88
CA GLY A 4 6.66 -6.00 -1.27
C GLY A 4 7.35 -4.63 -1.31
N ASP A 5 8.67 -4.56 -1.08
CA ASP A 5 9.44 -3.32 -1.25
C ASP A 5 9.38 -2.81 -2.70
N THR A 6 9.43 -3.72 -3.67
CA THR A 6 9.42 -3.37 -5.10
C THR A 6 8.07 -2.76 -5.49
N LEU A 7 6.97 -3.39 -5.06
CA LEU A 7 5.61 -2.88 -5.26
C LEU A 7 5.42 -1.51 -4.59
N THR A 8 5.95 -1.35 -3.37
CA THR A 8 5.87 -0.09 -2.62
C THR A 8 6.66 1.02 -3.30
N ALA A 9 7.88 0.72 -3.73
CA ALA A 9 8.74 1.67 -4.44
C ALA A 9 8.12 2.13 -5.76
N GLU A 10 7.54 1.21 -6.51
CA GLU A 10 6.82 1.53 -7.74
C GLU A 10 5.60 2.41 -7.44
N ALA A 11 4.72 1.98 -6.53
CA ALA A 11 3.49 2.71 -6.21
C ALA A 11 3.76 4.12 -5.68
N LEU A 12 4.76 4.31 -4.81
CA LEU A 12 5.14 5.63 -4.33
C LEU A 12 5.76 6.53 -5.41
N ARG A 13 6.43 5.94 -6.41
CA ARG A 13 7.09 6.67 -7.48
C ARG A 13 6.14 7.05 -8.62
N THR A 14 5.21 6.17 -8.96
CA THR A 14 4.35 6.33 -10.15
C THR A 14 2.88 6.56 -9.82
N GLY A 15 2.48 6.33 -8.57
CA GLY A 15 1.11 6.49 -8.11
C GLY A 15 0.57 7.88 -8.39
N GLN A 16 -0.61 7.94 -8.99
CA GLN A 16 -1.28 9.18 -9.38
C GLN A 16 -2.28 9.66 -8.33
N ARG A 17 -2.82 8.72 -7.55
CA ARG A 17 -3.81 9.00 -6.51
C ARG A 17 -3.59 8.08 -5.31
N VAL A 18 -3.61 8.66 -4.13
CA VAL A 18 -3.58 7.93 -2.86
C VAL A 18 -4.89 8.19 -2.13
N THR A 19 -5.49 7.15 -1.57
CA THR A 19 -6.72 7.25 -0.74
C THR A 19 -6.64 6.30 0.44
N ARG A 20 -7.31 6.65 1.53
CA ARG A 20 -7.59 5.68 2.59
C ARG A 20 -8.74 4.79 2.15
N ALA A 21 -8.47 3.49 2.02
CA ALA A 21 -9.50 2.52 1.67
C ALA A 21 -10.24 2.06 2.93
N SER A 22 -11.47 1.57 2.75
CA SER A 22 -12.22 0.93 3.83
C SER A 22 -11.45 -0.29 4.35
N ALA A 23 -11.36 -0.41 5.68
CA ALA A 23 -10.63 -1.47 6.35
C ALA A 23 -11.39 -1.92 7.62
N PRO A 24 -11.19 -3.16 8.08
CA PRO A 24 -11.65 -3.59 9.39
C PRO A 24 -11.11 -2.70 10.52
N PRO A 25 -11.79 -2.61 11.68
CA PRO A 25 -11.29 -1.89 12.84
C PRO A 25 -9.88 -2.37 13.24
N GLY A 26 -9.00 -1.41 13.52
CA GLY A 26 -7.61 -1.69 13.91
C GLY A 26 -6.64 -1.89 12.74
N ILE A 27 -7.10 -1.74 11.49
CA ILE A 27 -6.27 -1.77 10.29
C ILE A 27 -6.28 -0.40 9.62
N VAL A 28 -5.10 0.04 9.16
CA VAL A 28 -4.96 1.13 8.20
C VAL A 28 -4.80 0.49 6.83
N ARG A 29 -5.70 0.82 5.89
CA ARG A 29 -5.59 0.40 4.49
C ARG A 29 -5.39 1.61 3.59
N LEU A 30 -4.36 1.55 2.76
CA LEU A 30 -4.11 2.51 1.69
C LEU A 30 -4.40 1.87 0.35
N ALA A 31 -4.88 2.70 -0.57
CA ALA A 31 -5.00 2.38 -1.98
C ALA A 31 -4.23 3.44 -2.78
N ILE A 32 -3.28 2.98 -3.58
CA ILE A 32 -2.53 3.83 -4.51
C ILE A 32 -2.88 3.42 -5.94
N THR A 33 -3.54 4.31 -6.67
CA THR A 33 -3.87 4.10 -8.08
C THR A 33 -2.66 4.43 -8.96
N LEU A 34 -2.27 3.48 -9.80
CA LEU A 34 -1.15 3.50 -10.73
C LEU A 34 -1.56 4.09 -12.10
N PRO A 35 -0.59 4.46 -12.97
CA PRO A 35 -0.87 5.10 -14.26
C PRO A 35 -1.64 4.24 -15.27
N ASP A 36 -1.58 2.92 -15.14
CA ASP A 36 -2.34 1.97 -15.97
C ASP A 36 -3.79 1.79 -15.47
N GLY A 37 -4.16 2.48 -14.39
CA GLY A 37 -5.47 2.40 -13.75
C GLY A 37 -5.59 1.29 -12.70
N ALA A 38 -4.56 0.45 -12.52
CA ALA A 38 -4.54 -0.53 -11.44
C ALA A 38 -4.43 0.17 -10.07
N THR A 39 -4.90 -0.48 -9.01
CA THR A 39 -4.81 0.02 -7.64
C THR A 39 -4.05 -0.96 -6.77
N GLN A 40 -2.91 -0.52 -6.24
CA GLN A 40 -2.14 -1.28 -5.26
C GLN A 40 -2.62 -0.94 -3.85
N HIS A 41 -2.98 -1.96 -3.10
CA HIS A 41 -3.38 -1.88 -1.70
C HIS A 41 -2.24 -2.22 -0.76
N PHE A 42 -2.21 -1.50 0.35
CA PHE A 42 -1.29 -1.70 1.44
C PHE A 42 -2.05 -1.71 2.75
N GLU A 43 -1.63 -2.55 3.69
CA GLU A 43 -2.24 -2.64 5.01
C GLU A 43 -1.19 -2.66 6.12
N ARG A 44 -1.55 -2.08 7.27
CA ARG A 44 -0.86 -2.34 8.52
C ARG A 44 -1.80 -2.25 9.71
N PRO A 45 -1.46 -2.84 10.87
CA PRO A 45 -2.17 -2.56 12.12
C PRO A 45 -2.07 -1.07 12.49
N THR A 46 -3.16 -0.50 13.01
CA THR A 46 -3.17 0.89 13.52
C THR A 46 -2.15 1.09 14.65
N ALA A 47 -1.98 0.08 15.51
CA ALA A 47 -1.01 0.07 16.60
C ALA A 47 0.42 -0.35 16.15
N GLY A 48 0.57 -0.75 14.89
CA GLY A 48 1.85 -1.13 14.31
C GLY A 48 2.70 0.06 13.87
N GLY A 49 3.96 -0.21 13.55
CA GLY A 49 4.91 0.75 12.99
C GLY A 49 5.16 0.56 11.50
N SER A 50 6.12 1.30 10.96
CA SER A 50 6.44 1.30 9.52
C SER A 50 6.90 -0.07 9.00
N ALA A 51 7.43 -0.95 9.85
CA ALA A 51 7.85 -2.30 9.45
C ALA A 51 6.68 -3.30 9.35
N ASP A 52 5.49 -2.91 9.81
CA ASP A 52 4.31 -3.78 9.83
C ASP A 52 3.44 -3.61 8.57
N TRP A 53 3.85 -2.74 7.65
CA TRP A 53 3.21 -2.60 6.35
C TRP A 53 3.35 -3.88 5.53
N ARG A 54 2.25 -4.23 4.85
CA ARG A 54 2.13 -5.32 3.90
C ARG A 54 1.54 -4.79 2.59
N ALA A 55 2.08 -5.25 1.47
CA ALA A 55 1.41 -5.11 0.19
C ALA A 55 0.44 -6.29 0.08
N THR A 56 -0.85 -6.03 -0.16
CA THR A 56 -1.90 -7.04 0.03
C THR A 56 -2.70 -7.38 -1.22
N GLU A 57 -2.95 -6.40 -2.07
CA GLU A 57 -3.81 -6.61 -3.24
C GLU A 57 -3.41 -5.67 -4.37
N LEU A 58 -3.36 -6.17 -5.59
CA LEU A 58 -3.27 -5.36 -6.81
C LEU A 58 -4.56 -5.57 -7.60
N GLU A 59 -5.43 -4.57 -7.61
CA GLU A 59 -6.70 -4.57 -8.34
C GLU A 59 -6.50 -3.95 -9.71
N GLY A 60 -6.67 -4.73 -10.78
CA GLY A 60 -6.63 -4.24 -12.17
C GLY A 60 -8.01 -4.30 -12.84
N PRO A 61 -8.19 -3.62 -13.98
CA PRO A 61 -9.44 -3.67 -14.76
C PRO A 61 -9.66 -5.09 -15.32
N GLY A 62 -10.40 -5.91 -14.56
CA GLY A 62 -10.82 -7.26 -14.94
C GLY A 62 -10.15 -8.42 -14.19
N SER A 63 -9.14 -8.16 -13.35
CA SER A 63 -8.49 -9.17 -12.50
C SER A 63 -7.77 -8.53 -11.32
N GLY A 64 -7.78 -9.19 -10.17
CA GLY A 64 -7.01 -8.81 -8.99
C GLY A 64 -6.02 -9.89 -8.59
N PHE A 65 -4.89 -9.50 -8.01
CA PHE A 65 -3.94 -10.41 -7.35
C PHE A 65 -3.94 -10.12 -5.87
N VAL A 66 -4.21 -11.14 -5.05
CA VAL A 66 -4.12 -11.05 -3.60
C VAL A 66 -2.83 -11.73 -3.14
N PHE A 67 -2.11 -11.07 -2.25
CA PHE A 67 -0.84 -11.52 -1.68
C PHE A 67 -0.68 -10.95 -0.26
N ASP A 68 0.40 -11.28 0.43
CA ASP A 68 0.74 -10.72 1.76
C ASP A 68 2.25 -10.58 1.84
N GLU A 69 2.75 -9.51 1.21
CA GLU A 69 4.17 -9.31 1.04
C GLU A 69 4.74 -8.35 2.08
N PRO A 70 5.80 -8.75 2.81
CA PRO A 70 6.41 -7.89 3.81
C PRO A 70 7.10 -6.69 3.18
N ILE A 71 6.93 -5.53 3.81
CA ILE A 71 7.58 -4.27 3.43
C ILE A 71 8.55 -3.88 4.53
N THR A 72 9.77 -3.51 4.15
CA THR A 72 10.77 -3.04 5.09
C THR A 72 10.40 -1.68 5.70
N ALA A 73 10.91 -1.39 6.89
CA ALA A 73 10.66 -0.12 7.56
C ALA A 73 11.04 1.12 6.73
N GLU A 74 12.01 0.99 5.82
CA GLU A 74 12.41 2.07 4.91
C GLU A 74 11.25 2.49 4.00
N TRP A 75 10.67 1.54 3.28
CA TRP A 75 9.55 1.79 2.37
C TRP A 75 8.25 2.07 3.12
N GLY A 76 8.04 1.41 4.26
CA GLY A 76 6.88 1.66 5.11
C GLY A 76 6.81 3.10 5.67
N ARG A 77 7.95 3.77 5.88
CA ARG A 77 7.96 5.21 6.24
C ARG A 77 7.39 6.09 5.13
N GLY A 78 7.62 5.71 3.87
CA GLY A 78 7.00 6.36 2.71
C GLY A 78 5.48 6.20 2.74
N LEU A 79 5.00 4.98 3.02
CA LEU A 79 3.57 4.69 3.19
C LEU A 79 2.95 5.47 4.35
N ASP A 80 3.64 5.58 5.50
CA ASP A 80 3.15 6.39 6.63
C ASP A 80 3.00 7.87 6.26
N THR A 81 3.95 8.41 5.48
CA THR A 81 3.92 9.80 5.02
C THR A 81 2.70 10.05 4.14
N VAL A 82 2.46 9.18 3.14
CA VAL A 82 1.30 9.34 2.26
C VAL A 82 -0.02 9.06 3.00
N ALA A 83 -0.03 8.11 3.95
CA ALA A 83 -1.21 7.82 4.78
C ALA A 83 -1.66 9.02 5.60
N ALA A 84 -0.72 9.80 6.12
CA ALA A 84 -1.00 11.01 6.89
C ALA A 84 -1.65 12.11 6.04
N THR A 85 -1.39 12.11 4.73
CA THR A 85 -1.91 13.13 3.78
C THR A 85 -3.07 12.64 2.91
N ALA A 86 -3.34 11.34 2.91
CA ALA A 86 -4.37 10.74 2.07
C ALA A 86 -5.78 11.17 2.51
N PRO A 87 -6.65 11.59 1.57
CA PRO A 87 -8.04 11.91 1.83
C PRO A 87 -8.88 10.68 2.19
#